data_AF-R4KT58-F1
#
_entry.id   AF-R4KT58-F1
#
_cell.length_a   1.000
_cell.length_b   1.000
_cell.length_c   1.000
_cell.angle_alpha   90.00
_cell.angle_beta   90.00
_cell.angle_gamma   90.00
#
_symmetry.space_group_name_H-M   'P 1'
#
loop_
_entity.id
_entity.type
_entity.pdbx_description
1 polymer ?
#
loop_
_entity_poly.entity_id
_entity_poly.type
_entity_poly.pdbx_seq_one_letter_code
_entity_poly.pdbx_strand_id
1 'polypeptide(L)' 'MANAYSRSKAYVSFQVRVTPELKEQLVRLSYETGVSQASIVSSALKHYFSAKRDPREDDQDNVDEG' A
#
# COMPACT_ATOMS: atom_id res chain seq x y z
N MET A 1 -19.88 -27.01 19.14
CA MET A 1 -20.22 -25.90 18.22
C MET A 1 -19.30 -24.73 18.53
N ALA A 2 -18.26 -24.53 17.73
CA ALA A 2 -17.33 -23.41 17.91
C ALA A 2 -17.94 -22.17 17.26
N ASN A 3 -18.31 -21.18 18.08
CA ASN A 3 -18.71 -19.86 17.60
C ASN A 3 -17.49 -19.19 16.99
N ALA A 4 -17.30 -19.40 15.69
CA ALA A 4 -16.42 -18.56 14.89
C ALA A 4 -16.97 -17.13 14.98
N TYR A 5 -16.42 -16.33 15.88
CA TYR A 5 -16.53 -14.88 15.88
C TYR A 5 -16.00 -14.39 14.53
N SER A 6 -16.87 -14.37 13.53
CA SER A 6 -16.68 -13.59 12.32
C SER A 6 -16.68 -12.13 12.77
N ARG A 7 -15.51 -11.61 13.18
CA ARG A 7 -15.31 -10.18 13.33
C ARG A 7 -15.64 -9.58 11.97
N SER A 8 -16.82 -8.96 11.86
CA SER A 8 -17.21 -8.18 10.69
C SER A 8 -16.06 -7.24 10.35
N LYS A 9 -15.42 -7.45 9.19
CA LYS A 9 -14.42 -6.52 8.71
C LYS A 9 -15.16 -5.25 8.32
N ALA A 10 -14.99 -4.18 9.11
CA ALA A 10 -15.49 -2.87 8.74
C ALA A 10 -14.63 -2.37 7.55
N TYR A 11 -15.15 -2.52 6.34
CA TYR A 11 -14.53 -1.95 5.16
C TYR A 11 -14.75 -0.44 5.18
N VAL A 12 -13.65 0.32 5.05
CA VAL A 12 -13.69 1.78 4.97
C VAL A 12 -13.22 2.19 3.57
N SER A 13 -13.97 3.06 2.91
CA SER A 13 -13.56 3.70 1.66
C SER A 13 -13.08 5.12 1.95
N PHE A 14 -12.07 5.54 1.21
CA PHE A 14 -11.59 6.92 1.22
C PHE A 14 -11.19 7.31 -0.21
N GLN A 15 -11.25 8.60 -0.50
CA GLN A 15 -10.87 9.16 -1.80
C GLN A 15 -9.48 9.78 -1.69
N VAL A 16 -8.64 9.57 -2.69
CA VAL A 16 -7.27 10.13 -2.77
C VAL A 16 -7.11 10.81 -4.12
N ARG A 17 -6.44 11.96 -4.12
CA ARG A 17 -5.96 12.62 -5.35
C ARG A 17 -4.55 12.12 -5.63
N VAL A 18 -4.35 11.61 -6.84
CA VAL A 18 -3.04 11.18 -7.35
C VAL A 18 -2.71 11.97 -8.61
N THR A 19 -1.44 12.01 -8.99
CA THR A 19 -1.05 12.64 -10.25
C THR A 19 -1.58 11.82 -11.44
N PRO A 20 -1.78 12.45 -12.61
CA PRO A 20 -2.20 11.74 -13.82
C PRO A 20 -1.28 10.56 -14.17
N GLU A 21 0.03 10.76 -14.02
CA GLU A 21 1.06 9.76 -14.34
C GLU A 21 0.92 8.53 -13.44
N LEU A 22 0.71 8.74 -12.13
CA LEU A 22 0.53 7.65 -11.18
C LEU A 22 -0.77 6.87 -11.46
N LYS A 23 -1.84 7.57 -11.87
CA LYS A 23 -3.09 6.92 -12.30
C LYS A 23 -2.85 6.04 -13.53
N GLU A 24 -2.13 6.54 -14.54
CA GLU A 24 -1.83 5.77 -15.75
C GLU A 24 -0.99 4.52 -15.45
N GLN A 25 0.04 4.66 -14.60
CA GLN A 25 0.83 3.52 -14.13
C GLN A 25 -0.03 2.48 -13.41
N LEU A 26 -0.95 2.92 -12.55
CA LEU A 26 -1.86 2.02 -11.83
C LEU A 26 -2.82 1.27 -12.78
N VAL A 27 -3.35 1.96 -13.78
CA VAL A 27 -4.22 1.37 -14.81
C VAL A 27 -3.45 0.33 -15.64
N ARG A 28 -2.26 0.70 -16.11
CA ARG A 28 -1.39 -0.18 -16.90
C ARG A 28 -1.02 -1.44 -16.12
N LEU A 29 -0.58 -1.29 -14.87
CA LEU A 29 -0.22 -2.42 -14.02
C LEU A 29 -1.42 -3.34 -13.75
N SER A 30 -2.61 -2.77 -13.56
CA SER A 30 -3.84 -3.53 -13.39
C SER A 30 -4.17 -4.37 -14.63
N TYR A 31 -3.97 -3.81 -15.82
CA TYR A 31 -4.17 -4.53 -17.08
C TYR A 31 -3.15 -5.65 -17.29
N GLU A 32 -1.86 -5.37 -17.06
CA GLU A 32 -0.77 -6.32 -17.28
C GLU A 32 -0.82 -7.51 -16.31
N THR A 33 -1.24 -7.29 -15.06
CA THR A 33 -1.26 -8.33 -14.01
C THR A 33 -2.61 -9.01 -13.85
N GLY A 34 -3.69 -8.45 -14.42
CA GLY A 34 -5.06 -8.90 -14.18
C GLY A 34 -5.57 -8.63 -12.76
N VAL A 35 -4.81 -7.90 -11.94
CA VAL A 35 -5.16 -7.57 -10.56
C VAL A 35 -5.92 -6.24 -10.53
N SER A 36 -6.94 -6.13 -9.66
CA SER A 36 -7.68 -4.87 -9.52
C SER A 36 -6.82 -3.75 -8.94
N GLN A 37 -7.04 -2.52 -9.40
CA GLN A 37 -6.37 -1.32 -8.88
C GLN A 37 -6.48 -1.20 -7.34
N ALA A 38 -7.64 -1.52 -6.77
CA ALA A 38 -7.85 -1.53 -5.33
C ALA A 38 -6.95 -2.53 -4.59
N SER A 39 -6.74 -3.72 -5.18
CA SER A 39 -5.85 -4.74 -4.62
C SER A 39 -4.39 -4.29 -4.72
N ILE A 40 -3.98 -3.68 -5.83
CA ILE A 40 -2.64 -3.10 -6.00
C ILE A 40 -2.38 -2.05 -4.91
N VAL A 41 -3.28 -1.08 -4.74
CA VAL A 41 -3.15 -0.03 -3.72
C VAL A 41 -3.13 -0.62 -2.32
N SER A 42 -4.00 -1.60 -2.03
CA SER A 42 -4.03 -2.26 -0.72
C SER A 42 -2.73 -3.00 -0.42
N SER A 43 -2.15 -3.67 -1.40
CA SER A 43 -0.88 -4.39 -1.26
C SER A 43 0.30 -3.42 -1.08
N ALA A 44 0.35 -2.34 -1.86
CA ALA A 44 1.38 -1.30 -1.72
C ALA A 44 1.35 -0.65 -0.33
N LEU A 45 0.16 -0.30 0.18
CA LEU A 45 -0.01 0.25 1.51
C LEU A 45 0.44 -0.73 2.61
N LYS A 46 0.06 -2.01 2.49
CA LYS A 46 0.53 -3.06 3.42
C LYS A 46 2.05 -3.19 3.41
N HIS A 47 2.67 -3.19 2.23
CA HIS A 47 4.12 -3.23 2.08
C HIS A 47 4.77 -2.03 2.76
N TYR A 48 4.29 -0.82 2.48
CA TYR A 48 4.78 0.42 3.09
C TYR A 48 4.71 0.39 4.63
N PHE A 49 3.58 -0.04 5.20
CA PHE A 49 3.43 -0.16 6.64
C PHE A 49 4.27 -1.28 7.26
N SER A 50 4.60 -2.32 6.50
CA SER A 50 5.47 -3.41 6.95
C SER A 50 6.94 -2.96 6.95
N ALA A 51 7.38 -2.25 5.91
CA ALA A 51 8.71 -1.67 5.83
C ALA A 51 8.96 -0.65 6.96
N LYS A 52 7.99 0.24 7.22
CA LYS A 52 8.07 1.19 8.35
C LYS A 52 8.05 0.57 9.75
N ARG A 53 7.72 -0.71 9.87
CA ARG A 53 7.74 -1.43 11.15
C ARG A 53 9.06 -2.14 11.42
N ASP A 54 10.00 -2.15 10.47
CA ASP A 54 11.36 -2.63 10.70
C ASP A 54 12.22 -1.45 11.20
N PRO A 55 12.61 -1.40 12.49
CA PRO A 55 13.28 -0.26 13.09
C PRO A 55 14.79 -0.22 12.75
N ARG A 56 15.17 -0.53 11.50
CA ARG A 56 16.59 -0.65 11.08
C ARG A 56 17.01 0.24 9.93
N GLU A 57 16.19 1.19 9.48
CA GLU A 57 16.52 2.08 8.36
C GLU A 57 16.32 3.57 8.70
N ASP A 58 16.83 4.01 9.86
CA ASP A 58 16.95 5.45 10.22
C ASP A 58 18.42 5.93 10.20
N ASP A 59 19.32 5.31 9.40
CA ASP A 59 20.75 5.68 9.35
C ASP A 59 21.29 5.91 7.92
N GLN A 60 20.54 6.59 7.06
CA GLN A 60 21.10 7.03 5.78
C GLN A 60 20.52 8.33 5.22
N ASP A 61 20.58 9.39 6.04
CA ASP A 61 20.60 10.78 5.56
C ASP A 61 21.60 11.58 6.41
N ASN A 62 22.89 11.28 6.22
CA ASN A 62 23.99 12.20 6.53
C ASN A 62 25.18 11.81 5.66
N VAL A 63 25.14 12.25 4.40
CA VAL A 63 26.38 12.48 3.65
C VAL A 63 26.60 13.99 3.64
N ASP A 64 27.35 14.38 4.66
CA ASP A 64 28.15 15.60 4.85
C ASP A 64 28.49 16.35 3.55
N GLU A 65 28.03 17.59 3.44
CA GLU A 65 28.65 18.60 2.56
C GLU A 65 29.99 19.01 3.19
N GLY A 66 31.08 18.61 2.54
CA GLY A 66 32.44 19.09 2.80
C GLY A 66 33.11 19.51 1.50
#